data_AF-A0A7R9VYF7-F1
#
_entry.id   AF-A0A7R9VYF7-F1
#
_cell.length_a   1.000
_cell.length_b   1.000
_cell.length_c   1.000
_cell.angle_alpha   90.00
_cell.angle_beta   90.00
_cell.angle_gamma   90.00
#
_symmetry.space_group_name_H-M   'P 1'
#
loop_
_entity.id
_entity.type
_entity.pdbx_description
1 polymer ?
#
loop_
_entity_poly.entity_id
_entity_poly.type
_entity_poly.pdbx_seq_one_letter_code
_entity_poly.pdbx_strand_id
1 'polypeptide(L)'
;MSFRKSVTYKLDKVWTNNSNKDLFTGWWRRKLEDEHHPHVDHIVECQLGEHIWNQALDGRMTTRTRLAKVTKLWNDVDNLNVTTNWLNQRKGDAFERWLKGQDDDLRSALVYYNVASNQRTKIVVAFEDAQRWLADELDDLAEDSGLDLYADISCELEHWLGKTG
;
A
#
# COMPACT_ATOMS: atom_id res chain seq x y z
N MET A 1 -5.44 -15.13 6.80
CA MET A 1 -5.00 -14.08 7.75
C MET A 1 -5.31 -12.75 7.09
N SER A 2 -5.67 -11.69 7.82
CA SER A 2 -5.92 -10.40 7.18
C SER A 2 -5.10 -9.27 7.80
N PHE A 3 -4.36 -8.56 6.95
CA PHE A 3 -3.65 -7.34 7.29
C PHE A 3 -4.62 -6.15 7.37
N ARG A 4 -5.73 -6.19 6.64
CA ARG A 4 -6.69 -5.09 6.58
C ARG A 4 -7.33 -4.85 7.96
N LYS A 5 -7.26 -3.60 8.43
CA LYS A 5 -8.05 -3.09 9.56
C LYS A 5 -8.98 -1.98 9.07
N SER A 6 -10.00 -1.68 9.88
CA SER A 6 -10.79 -0.47 9.64
C SER A 6 -9.89 0.74 9.82
N VAL A 7 -9.81 1.61 8.81
CA VAL A 7 -8.97 2.82 8.82
C VAL A 7 -9.77 4.10 8.60
N THR A 8 -11.10 4.00 8.45
CA THR A 8 -11.98 5.16 8.22
C THR A 8 -11.85 6.22 9.30
N TYR A 9 -11.61 5.82 10.55
CA TYR A 9 -11.41 6.74 11.68
C TYR A 9 -10.12 7.56 11.58
N LYS A 10 -9.21 7.23 10.64
CA LYS A 10 -7.96 7.95 10.40
C LYS A 10 -8.09 9.06 9.36
N LEU A 11 -9.28 9.29 8.76
CA LEU A 11 -9.49 10.20 7.64
C LEU A 11 -8.76 11.56 7.78
N ASP A 12 -8.97 12.28 8.89
CA ASP A 12 -8.33 13.59 9.11
C ASP A 12 -6.80 13.50 9.28
N LYS A 13 -6.32 12.40 9.89
CA LYS A 13 -4.88 12.16 10.04
C LYS A 13 -4.22 11.90 8.70
N VAL A 14 -4.87 11.12 7.84
CA VAL A 14 -4.36 10.84 6.48
C VAL A 14 -4.35 12.13 5.65
N TRP A 15 -5.40 12.95 5.74
CA TRP A 15 -5.38 14.27 5.10
C TRP A 15 -4.20 15.13 5.56
N THR A 16 -3.95 15.17 6.88
CA THR A 16 -2.84 15.94 7.44
C THR A 16 -1.49 15.41 6.96
N ASN A 17 -1.31 14.08 6.96
CA ASN A 17 -0.10 13.42 6.50
C ASN A 17 0.20 13.77 5.03
N ASN A 18 -0.83 13.74 4.19
CA ASN A 18 -0.69 13.95 2.76
C ASN A 18 -0.79 15.43 2.36
N SER A 19 -0.49 16.35 3.28
CA SER A 19 -0.51 17.80 3.05
C SER A 19 -1.85 18.31 2.48
N ASN A 20 -2.95 17.74 2.96
CA ASN A 20 -4.34 17.96 2.52
C ASN A 20 -4.58 17.69 1.03
N LYS A 21 -3.86 16.71 0.45
CA LYS A 21 -4.00 16.30 -0.95
C LYS A 21 -4.22 14.81 -1.08
N ASP A 22 -5.02 14.44 -2.08
CA ASP A 22 -5.09 13.07 -2.57
C ASP A 22 -3.83 12.81 -3.39
N LEU A 23 -3.04 11.84 -2.96
CA LEU A 23 -1.77 11.52 -3.62
C LEU A 23 -1.98 11.07 -5.07
N PHE A 24 -3.09 10.40 -5.38
CA PHE A 24 -3.34 9.81 -6.71
C PHE A 24 -3.82 10.83 -7.74
N THR A 25 -4.50 11.89 -7.31
CA THR A 25 -5.03 12.92 -8.21
C THR A 25 -4.32 14.26 -8.07
N GLY A 26 -3.72 14.53 -6.91
CA GLY A 26 -3.23 15.84 -6.47
C GLY A 26 -4.33 16.84 -6.14
N TRP A 27 -5.59 16.40 -6.05
CA TRP A 27 -6.69 17.27 -5.65
C TRP A 27 -6.60 17.60 -4.17
N TRP A 28 -6.92 18.86 -3.84
CA TRP A 28 -7.04 19.30 -2.46
C TRP A 28 -8.25 18.66 -1.79
N ARG A 29 -8.13 18.40 -0.48
CA ARG A 29 -9.20 17.90 0.39
C ARG A 29 -10.55 18.53 0.09
N ARG A 30 -10.62 19.87 0.09
CA ARG A 30 -11.85 20.62 -0.15
C ARG A 30 -12.54 20.22 -1.45
N LYS A 31 -11.77 20.09 -2.54
CA LYS A 31 -12.32 19.68 -3.84
C LYS A 31 -12.96 18.28 -3.74
N LEU A 32 -12.28 17.35 -3.09
CA LEU A 32 -12.76 15.98 -2.94
C LEU A 32 -13.98 15.87 -2.04
N GLU A 33 -14.03 16.62 -0.93
CA GLU A 33 -15.17 16.62 -0.02
C GLU A 33 -16.40 17.34 -0.60
N ASP A 34 -16.19 18.38 -1.40
CA ASP A 34 -17.28 19.13 -2.04
C ASP A 34 -17.90 18.35 -3.22
N GLU A 35 -17.08 17.64 -4.01
CA GLU A 35 -17.53 16.98 -5.25
C GLU A 35 -17.79 15.47 -5.09
N HIS A 36 -17.26 14.84 -4.04
CA HIS A 36 -17.25 13.39 -3.89
C HIS A 36 -17.42 12.93 -2.43
N HIS A 37 -17.66 11.62 -2.25
CA HIS A 37 -17.51 10.95 -0.96
C HIS A 37 -16.16 10.21 -0.95
N PRO A 38 -15.10 10.80 -0.40
CA PRO A 38 -13.79 10.18 -0.42
C PRO A 38 -13.68 9.05 0.61
N HIS A 39 -12.82 8.09 0.32
CA HIS A 39 -12.55 6.93 1.17
C HIS A 39 -11.06 6.87 1.50
N VAL A 40 -10.76 6.41 2.71
CA VAL A 40 -9.40 6.04 3.09
C VAL A 40 -9.04 4.74 2.37
N ASP A 41 -7.91 4.76 1.67
CA ASP A 41 -7.35 3.66 0.90
C ASP A 41 -5.94 3.33 1.39
N HIS A 42 -5.54 2.06 1.25
CA HIS A 42 -4.17 1.61 1.49
C HIS A 42 -3.35 1.83 0.23
N ILE A 43 -2.27 2.61 0.29
CA ILE A 43 -1.44 2.90 -0.88
C ILE A 43 -0.84 1.60 -1.41
N VAL A 44 -0.05 0.92 -0.57
CA VAL A 44 0.38 -0.46 -0.77
C VAL A 44 -0.71 -1.40 -0.26
N GLU A 45 -1.30 -2.18 -1.18
CA GLU A 45 -2.44 -3.04 -0.88
C GLU A 45 -2.12 -4.09 0.19
N CYS A 46 -3.10 -4.35 1.07
CA CYS A 46 -2.98 -5.40 2.09
C CYS A 46 -2.76 -6.79 1.47
N GLN A 47 -3.29 -7.04 0.27
CA GLN A 47 -3.11 -8.30 -0.45
C GLN A 47 -1.62 -8.59 -0.74
N LEU A 48 -0.81 -7.56 -0.99
CA LEU A 48 0.63 -7.72 -1.16
C LEU A 48 1.31 -8.05 0.16
N GLY A 49 0.97 -7.33 1.23
CA GLY A 49 1.51 -7.64 2.55
C GLY A 49 1.19 -9.07 2.99
N GLU A 50 -0.02 -9.54 2.71
CA GLU A 50 -0.43 -10.94 2.95
C GLU A 50 0.32 -11.93 2.07
N HIS A 51 0.54 -11.61 0.80
CA HIS A 51 1.33 -12.43 -0.13
C HIS A 51 2.79 -12.57 0.34
N ILE A 52 3.46 -11.44 0.58
CA ILE A 52 4.86 -11.39 1.04
C ILE A 52 5.00 -12.08 2.39
N TRP A 53 4.08 -11.83 3.33
CA TRP A 53 4.10 -12.50 4.62
C TRP A 53 4.06 -14.03 4.48
N ASN A 54 3.21 -14.55 3.59
CA ASN A 54 3.13 -15.99 3.37
C ASN A 54 4.41 -16.55 2.73
N GLN A 55 5.07 -15.78 1.86
CA GLN A 55 6.36 -16.16 1.27
C GLN A 55 7.48 -16.15 2.32
N ALA A 56 7.65 -15.05 3.04
CA ALA A 56 8.69 -14.88 4.06
C ALA A 56 8.53 -15.83 5.26
N LEU A 57 7.29 -16.24 5.57
CA LEU A 57 7.08 -17.28 6.57
C LEU A 57 7.74 -18.59 6.16
N ASP A 58 7.68 -19.00 4.89
CA ASP A 58 8.24 -20.27 4.40
C ASP A 58 8.00 -21.47 5.35
N GLY A 59 6.76 -21.61 5.84
CA GLY A 59 6.37 -22.66 6.79
C GLY A 59 6.87 -22.49 8.25
N ARG A 60 7.61 -21.43 8.57
CA ARG A 60 8.03 -21.07 9.93
C ARG A 60 6.81 -20.79 10.81
N MET A 61 6.88 -21.22 12.07
CA MET A 61 5.89 -20.82 13.06
C MET A 61 6.03 -19.33 13.41
N THR A 62 4.90 -18.62 13.43
CA THR A 62 4.85 -17.20 13.80
C THR A 62 3.87 -16.96 14.94
N THR A 63 4.08 -15.87 15.66
CA THR A 63 3.21 -15.48 16.78
C THR A 63 2.25 -14.38 16.34
N ARG A 64 1.10 -14.29 17.02
CA ARG A 64 0.15 -13.20 16.81
C ARG A 64 0.78 -11.83 17.04
N THR A 65 1.74 -11.74 17.96
CA THR A 65 2.47 -10.50 18.26
C THR A 65 3.35 -10.05 17.10
N ARG A 66 4.05 -10.98 16.43
CA ARG A 66 4.89 -10.67 15.26
C ARG A 66 4.03 -10.13 14.11
N LEU A 67 2.93 -10.82 13.83
CA LEU A 67 1.95 -10.37 12.84
C LEU A 67 1.39 -8.98 13.19
N ALA A 68 1.07 -8.74 14.47
CA ALA A 68 0.47 -7.48 14.89
C ALA A 68 1.36 -6.28 14.60
N LYS A 69 2.70 -6.44 14.67
CA LYS A 69 3.66 -5.37 14.31
C LYS A 69 3.58 -5.03 12.82
N VAL A 70 3.67 -6.03 11.94
CA VAL A 70 3.57 -5.81 10.47
C VAL A 70 2.18 -5.30 10.08
N THR A 71 1.13 -5.86 10.68
CA THR A 71 -0.25 -5.38 10.48
C THR A 71 -0.38 -3.92 10.90
N LYS A 72 0.29 -3.48 11.97
CA LYS A 72 0.26 -2.08 12.39
C LYS A 72 0.90 -1.18 11.32
N LEU A 73 2.08 -1.54 10.80
CA LEU A 73 2.78 -0.80 9.74
C LEU A 73 1.90 -0.63 8.49
N TRP A 74 1.30 -1.73 8.02
CA TRP A 74 0.44 -1.67 6.82
C TRP A 74 -0.77 -0.75 6.96
N ASN A 75 -1.26 -0.53 8.18
CA ASN A 75 -2.40 0.34 8.44
C ASN A 75 -1.99 1.71 8.95
N ASP A 76 -0.69 2.05 8.99
CA ASP A 76 -0.22 3.37 9.43
C ASP A 76 -0.55 4.45 8.40
N VAL A 77 -0.64 5.71 8.84
CA VAL A 77 -1.05 6.84 8.00
C VAL A 77 -0.13 7.06 6.81
N ASP A 78 1.13 6.65 6.90
CA ASP A 78 2.11 6.71 5.81
C ASP A 78 1.82 5.74 4.67
N ASN A 79 1.11 4.65 4.92
CA ASN A 79 0.59 3.75 3.89
C ASN A 79 -0.88 4.03 3.54
N LEU A 80 -1.42 5.20 3.89
CA LEU A 80 -2.82 5.54 3.61
C LEU A 80 -2.95 6.76 2.71
N ASN A 81 -3.94 6.73 1.84
CA ASN A 81 -4.37 7.86 1.04
C ASN A 81 -5.88 8.08 1.17
N VAL A 82 -6.36 9.26 0.77
CA VAL A 82 -7.78 9.56 0.68
C VAL A 82 -8.11 9.86 -0.77
N THR A 83 -8.99 9.07 -1.38
CA THR A 83 -9.34 9.22 -2.81
C THR A 83 -10.80 8.85 -3.09
N THR A 84 -11.25 9.02 -4.32
CA THR A 84 -12.61 8.64 -4.75
C THR A 84 -12.78 7.12 -4.79
N ASN A 85 -13.99 6.63 -4.50
CA ASN A 85 -14.31 5.21 -4.63
C ASN A 85 -14.03 4.65 -6.04
N TRP A 86 -14.30 5.45 -7.08
CA TRP A 86 -14.07 5.07 -8.48
C TRP A 86 -12.59 4.80 -8.80
N LEU A 87 -11.68 5.63 -8.27
CA LEU A 87 -10.25 5.46 -8.50
C LEU A 87 -9.70 4.34 -7.63
N ASN A 88 -10.17 4.26 -6.37
CA ASN A 88 -9.82 3.19 -5.45
C ASN A 88 -10.14 1.81 -6.04
N GLN A 89 -11.36 1.59 -6.53
CA GLN A 89 -11.76 0.32 -7.14
C GLN A 89 -10.86 -0.08 -8.32
N ARG A 90 -10.60 0.83 -9.25
CA ARG A 90 -9.70 0.56 -10.39
C ARG A 90 -8.27 0.23 -9.96
N LYS A 91 -7.76 0.95 -8.95
CA LYS A 91 -6.44 0.70 -8.41
C LYS A 91 -6.37 -0.70 -7.79
N GLY A 92 -7.37 -1.06 -6.98
CA GLY A 92 -7.48 -2.38 -6.38
C GLY A 92 -7.57 -3.51 -7.42
N ASP A 93 -8.38 -3.33 -8.46
CA ASP A 93 -8.50 -4.33 -9.53
C ASP A 93 -7.19 -4.47 -10.34
N ALA A 94 -6.54 -3.34 -10.66
CA ALA A 94 -5.23 -3.34 -11.32
C ALA A 94 -4.18 -4.04 -10.46
N PHE A 95 -4.21 -3.80 -9.15
CA PHE A 95 -3.31 -4.45 -8.21
C PHE A 95 -3.49 -5.96 -8.18
N GLU A 96 -4.73 -6.44 -8.10
CA GLU A 96 -5.02 -7.88 -8.08
C GLU A 96 -4.54 -8.56 -9.37
N ARG A 97 -4.70 -7.88 -10.51
CA ARG A 97 -4.23 -8.35 -11.81
C ARG A 97 -2.69 -8.43 -11.87
N TRP A 98 -2.01 -7.39 -11.41
CA TRP A 98 -0.55 -7.33 -11.32
C TRP A 98 0.02 -8.40 -10.37
N LEU A 99 -0.56 -8.54 -9.17
CA LEU A 99 -0.15 -9.54 -8.18
C LEU A 99 -0.27 -10.98 -8.72
N LYS A 100 -1.22 -11.24 -9.62
CA LYS A 100 -1.39 -12.53 -10.30
C LYS A 100 -0.41 -12.75 -11.46
N GLY A 101 0.47 -11.80 -11.75
CA GLY A 101 1.44 -11.87 -12.85
C GLY A 101 0.79 -11.78 -14.23
N GLN A 102 -0.37 -11.13 -14.36
CA GLN A 102 -1.06 -10.98 -15.65
C GLN A 102 -0.56 -9.78 -16.47
N ASP A 103 0.17 -8.86 -15.83
CA ASP A 103 0.89 -7.77 -16.46
C ASP A 103 2.30 -7.68 -15.86
N ASP A 104 3.26 -7.19 -16.65
CA ASP A 104 4.67 -7.13 -16.26
C ASP A 104 4.93 -6.13 -15.11
N ASP A 105 4.15 -5.05 -15.07
CA ASP A 105 4.27 -3.99 -14.07
C ASP A 105 2.91 -3.38 -13.65
N LEU A 106 2.89 -2.75 -12.47
CA LEU A 106 1.69 -2.11 -11.90
C LEU A 106 1.15 -1.02 -12.83
N ARG A 107 2.04 -0.25 -13.46
CA ARG A 107 1.67 0.81 -14.39
C ARG A 107 0.86 0.31 -15.58
N SER A 108 1.24 -0.84 -16.14
CA SER A 108 0.56 -1.52 -17.24
C SER A 108 -0.79 -2.06 -16.81
N ALA A 109 -0.88 -2.64 -15.61
CA ALA A 109 -2.16 -3.05 -15.04
C ALA A 109 -3.13 -1.87 -14.87
N LEU A 110 -2.64 -0.70 -14.45
CA LEU A 110 -3.47 0.51 -14.35
C LEU A 110 -3.96 1.02 -15.72
N VAL A 111 -3.23 0.76 -16.80
CA VAL A 111 -3.69 1.07 -18.18
C VAL A 111 -4.90 0.20 -18.53
N TYR A 112 -4.84 -1.10 -18.23
CA TYR A 112 -5.95 -2.04 -18.49
C TYR A 112 -7.26 -1.58 -17.85
N TYR A 113 -7.19 -1.04 -16.62
CA TYR A 113 -8.36 -0.51 -15.89
C TYR A 113 -8.71 0.94 -16.23
N ASN A 114 -8.19 1.50 -17.32
CA ASN A 114 -8.51 2.85 -17.81
C ASN A 114 -8.26 3.97 -16.78
N VAL A 115 -7.23 3.84 -15.94
CA VAL A 115 -6.79 4.92 -15.04
C VAL A 115 -6.08 5.99 -15.88
N ALA A 116 -6.37 7.28 -15.69
CA ALA A 116 -5.79 8.34 -16.52
C ALA A 116 -4.27 8.46 -16.35
N SER A 117 -3.53 8.84 -17.38
CA SER A 117 -2.06 8.79 -17.37
C SER A 117 -1.40 9.55 -16.23
N ASN A 118 -1.91 10.75 -15.90
CA ASN A 118 -1.41 11.54 -14.78
C ASN A 118 -1.71 10.88 -13.41
N GLN A 119 -2.85 10.21 -13.28
CA GLN A 119 -3.22 9.47 -12.07
C GLN A 119 -2.36 8.21 -11.94
N ARG A 120 -2.08 7.49 -13.04
CA ARG A 120 -1.21 6.31 -13.03
C ARG A 120 0.18 6.64 -12.49
N THR A 121 0.81 7.69 -13.04
CA THR A 121 2.13 8.13 -12.56
C THR A 121 2.11 8.46 -11.07
N LYS A 122 1.08 9.16 -10.60
CA LYS A 122 0.95 9.51 -9.18
C LYS A 122 0.71 8.31 -8.27
N ILE A 123 -0.10 7.34 -8.70
CA ILE A 123 -0.32 6.09 -7.98
C ILE A 123 0.99 5.32 -7.86
N VAL A 124 1.74 5.18 -8.96
CA VAL A 124 3.04 4.49 -8.95
C VAL A 124 4.02 5.19 -8.01
N VAL A 125 4.17 6.51 -8.11
CA VAL A 125 5.07 7.26 -7.20
C VAL A 125 4.65 7.09 -5.74
N ALA A 126 3.36 7.26 -5.42
CA ALA A 126 2.88 7.07 -4.06
C ALA A 126 3.12 5.63 -3.55
N PHE A 127 2.90 4.64 -4.42
CA PHE A 127 3.15 3.24 -4.13
C PHE A 127 4.62 2.98 -3.82
N GLU A 128 5.53 3.45 -4.67
CA GLU A 128 6.97 3.30 -4.47
C GLU A 128 7.45 4.00 -3.18
N ASP A 129 6.95 5.20 -2.89
CA ASP A 129 7.34 5.95 -1.69
C ASP A 129 6.85 5.25 -0.41
N ALA A 130 5.58 4.82 -0.38
CA ALA A 130 5.02 4.08 0.75
C ALA A 130 5.68 2.70 0.92
N GLN A 131 6.07 2.05 -0.18
CA GLN A 131 6.76 0.77 -0.17
C GLN A 131 8.19 0.88 0.37
N ARG A 132 8.94 1.92 -0.02
CA ARG A 132 10.26 2.21 0.55
C ARG A 132 10.17 2.47 2.04
N TRP A 133 9.22 3.31 2.47
CA TRP A 133 8.97 3.53 3.90
C TRP A 133 8.63 2.23 4.64
N LEU A 134 7.77 1.38 4.08
CA LEU A 134 7.44 0.08 4.68
C LEU A 134 8.66 -0.83 4.81
N ALA A 135 9.55 -0.85 3.81
CA ALA A 135 10.78 -1.63 3.84
C ALA A 135 11.73 -1.12 4.93
N ASP A 136 11.96 0.20 5.00
CA ASP A 136 12.79 0.82 6.03
C ASP A 136 12.28 0.47 7.46
N GLU A 137 10.97 0.57 7.71
CA GLU A 137 10.37 0.23 9.01
C GLU A 137 10.45 -1.29 9.33
N LEU A 138 10.48 -2.14 8.30
CA LEU A 138 10.64 -3.58 8.48
C LEU A 138 12.10 -3.94 8.79
N ASP A 139 13.06 -3.23 8.21
CA ASP A 139 14.47 -3.38 8.54
C ASP A 139 14.74 -2.94 9.99
N ASP A 140 14.21 -1.79 10.40
CA ASP A 140 14.27 -1.33 11.79
C ASP A 140 13.66 -2.38 12.75
N LEU A 141 12.51 -2.97 12.39
CA LEU A 141 11.90 -4.05 13.16
C LEU A 141 12.77 -5.31 13.20
N ALA A 142 13.48 -5.64 12.12
CA ALA A 142 14.40 -6.77 12.04
C ALA A 142 15.57 -6.57 13.01
N GLU A 143 16.19 -5.39 12.98
CA GLU A 143 17.28 -5.00 13.87
C GLU A 143 16.85 -5.03 15.34
N ASP A 144 15.74 -4.38 15.67
CA ASP A 144 15.22 -4.29 17.05
C ASP A 144 14.86 -5.64 17.66
N SER A 145 14.38 -6.57 16.84
CA SER A 145 13.89 -7.86 17.32
C SER A 145 14.86 -9.02 17.14
N GLY A 146 15.91 -8.85 16.32
CA GLY A 146 16.80 -9.91 15.88
C GLY A 146 16.09 -11.02 15.12
N LEU A 147 15.03 -10.69 14.36
CA LEU A 147 14.22 -11.65 13.60
C LEU A 147 14.38 -11.44 12.09
N ASP A 148 15.04 -12.39 11.44
CA ASP A 148 15.23 -12.41 9.98
C ASP A 148 13.90 -12.37 9.21
N LEU A 149 12.79 -12.79 9.83
CA LEU A 149 11.46 -12.72 9.21
C LEU A 149 11.11 -11.30 8.71
N TYR A 150 11.46 -10.24 9.44
CA TYR A 150 11.11 -8.88 8.99
C TYR A 150 12.04 -8.41 7.86
N ALA A 151 13.32 -8.77 7.90
CA ALA A 151 14.25 -8.54 6.80
C ALA A 151 13.82 -9.30 5.53
N ASP A 152 13.36 -10.54 5.66
CA ASP A 152 12.83 -11.34 4.54
C ASP A 152 11.61 -10.63 3.90
N ILE A 153 10.72 -10.02 4.69
CA ILE A 153 9.57 -9.24 4.19
C ILE A 153 10.04 -7.95 3.51
N SER A 154 11.05 -7.27 4.08
CA SER A 154 11.66 -6.06 3.51
C SER A 154 12.27 -6.35 2.13
N CYS A 155 13.10 -7.38 2.01
CA CYS A 155 13.68 -7.80 0.73
C CYS A 155 12.62 -8.14 -0.33
N GLU A 156 11.54 -8.81 0.06
CA GLU A 156 10.44 -9.08 -0.88
C GLU A 156 9.70 -7.80 -1.29
N LEU A 157 9.53 -6.83 -0.39
CA LEU A 157 9.02 -5.52 -0.79
C LEU A 157 9.94 -4.85 -1.82
N GLU A 158 11.25 -4.84 -1.62
CA GLU A 158 12.18 -4.27 -2.61
C GLU A 158 12.09 -4.99 -3.98
N HIS A 159 11.91 -6.31 -3.98
CA HIS A 159 11.69 -7.06 -5.22
C HIS A 159 10.42 -6.63 -5.96
N TRP A 160 9.32 -6.40 -5.24
CA TRP A 160 8.08 -5.89 -5.84
C TRP A 160 8.20 -4.43 -6.27
N LEU A 161 9.05 -3.64 -5.63
CA LEU A 161 9.34 -2.25 -6.03
C LEU A 161 9.95 -2.22 -7.44
N GLY A 162 10.79 -3.20 -7.79
CA GLY A 162 11.35 -3.34 -9.14
C GLY A 162 10.31 -3.66 -10.24
N LYS A 163 9.04 -3.85 -9.89
CA LYS A 163 7.95 -4.26 -10.80
C LYS A 163 6.83 -3.22 -10.89
N THR A 164 7.08 -1.97 -10.50
CA THR A 164 6.05 -0.91 -10.50
C THR A 164 5.88 -0.22 -11.85
N GLY A 165 6.97 0.00 -12.61
CA GLY A 165 7.00 0.48 -14.01
C GLY A 165 6.86 1.99 -14.22
#